data_AF-A0A3D2GUA5-F1
#
_entry.id   AF-A0A3D2GUA5-F1
#
_cell.length_a   1.000
_cell.length_b   1.000
_cell.length_c   1.000
_cell.angle_alpha   90.00
_cell.angle_beta   90.00
_cell.angle_gamma   90.00
#
_symmetry.space_group_name_H-M   'P 1'
#
loop_
_entity.id
_entity.type
_entity.pdbx_description
1 polymer ?
#
loop_
_entity_poly.entity_id
_entity_poly.type
_entity_poly.pdbx_seq_one_letter_code
_entity_poly.pdbx_strand_id
1 'polypeptide(L)' 'DYLELGAFKAYVDDTLDHRHLNEVLGDHMVTAEQLARHFYDWCHARWPEVCAVRVKETPKTTAEYRP' A
#
# COMPACT_ATOMS: atom_id res chain seq x y z
N ASP A 1 1.19 6.19 18.27
CA ASP A 1 0.14 7.22 18.17
C ASP A 1 -0.47 7.17 16.77
N TYR A 2 -1.77 7.40 16.58
CA TYR A 2 -2.37 7.30 15.23
C TYR A 2 -1.91 8.40 14.27
N LEU A 3 -1.37 9.52 14.78
CA LEU A 3 -0.80 10.59 13.96
C LEU A 3 0.45 10.13 13.20
N GLU A 4 1.17 9.14 13.71
CA GLU A 4 2.37 8.59 13.05
C GLU A 4 2.01 7.96 11.70
N LEU A 5 0.81 7.38 11.56
CA LEU A 5 0.27 6.86 10.31
C LEU A 5 0.06 7.95 9.24
N GLY A 6 0.13 9.22 9.61
CA GLY A 6 0.12 10.34 8.68
C GLY A 6 1.21 10.25 7.61
N ALA A 7 2.36 9.65 7.93
CA ALA A 7 3.42 9.41 6.94
C ALA A 7 2.96 8.47 5.81
N PHE A 8 2.18 7.43 6.14
CA PHE A 8 1.63 6.52 5.13
C PHE A 8 0.56 7.21 4.29
N LYS A 9 -0.32 8.00 4.93
CA LYS A 9 -1.32 8.80 4.20
C LYS A 9 -0.63 9.74 3.20
N ALA A 10 0.38 10.48 3.64
CA ALA A 10 1.11 11.41 2.79
C ALA A 10 1.80 10.71 1.61
N TYR A 11 2.37 9.53 1.85
CA TYR A 11 2.94 8.71 0.79
C TYR A 11 1.91 8.32 -0.27
N VAL A 12 0.73 7.85 0.14
CA VAL A 12 -0.34 7.49 -0.80
C VAL A 12 -0.85 8.71 -1.57
N ASP A 13 -1.11 9.83 -0.88
CA ASP A 13 -1.56 11.10 -1.48
C ASP A 13 -0.56 11.63 -2.53
N ASP A 14 0.73 11.66 -2.21
CA ASP A 14 1.75 12.29 -3.06
C ASP A 14 2.13 11.41 -4.26
N THR A 15 2.20 10.09 -4.05
CA THR A 15 2.80 9.17 -5.01
C THR A 15 1.81 8.32 -5.80
N LEU A 16 0.61 8.04 -5.29
CA LEU A 16 -0.33 7.09 -5.90
C LEU A 16 -1.69 7.70 -6.21
N ASP A 17 -2.18 8.62 -5.38
CA ASP A 17 -3.48 9.26 -5.58
C ASP A 17 -3.49 10.12 -6.86
N HIS A 18 -4.59 10.07 -7.61
CA HIS A 18 -4.75 10.73 -8.93
C HIS A 18 -3.66 10.39 -9.98
N ARG A 19 -2.88 9.31 -9.81
CA ARG A 19 -1.84 8.88 -10.77
C ARG A 19 -2.15 7.54 -11.42
N HIS A 20 -1.54 7.31 -12.59
CA HIS A 20 -1.58 6.01 -13.24
C HIS A 20 -0.57 5.07 -12.57
N LEU A 21 -1.06 4.04 -11.86
CA LEU A 21 -0.20 3.16 -11.06
C LEU A 21 0.92 2.49 -11.86
N ASN A 22 0.71 2.19 -13.15
CA ASN A 22 1.75 1.60 -14.00
C ASN A 22 2.95 2.53 -14.18
N GLU A 23 2.74 3.85 -14.16
CA GLU A 23 3.84 4.82 -14.30
C GLU A 23 4.63 4.97 -12.99
N VAL A 24 4.00 4.68 -11.85
CA VAL A 24 4.60 4.86 -10.52
C VAL A 24 5.29 3.58 -10.05
N LEU A 25 4.63 2.43 -10.21
CA LEU A 25 5.08 1.12 -9.69
C LEU A 25 5.65 0.22 -10.79
N GLY A 26 5.52 0.62 -12.06
CA GLY A 26 5.86 -0.21 -13.21
C GLY A 26 4.68 -1.08 -13.66
N ASP A 27 4.71 -1.45 -14.94
CA ASP A 27 3.58 -2.04 -15.66
C ASP A 27 3.11 -3.41 -15.11
N HIS A 28 3.87 -4.05 -14.22
CA HIS A 28 3.62 -5.41 -13.71
C HIS A 28 3.40 -5.46 -12.18
N MET A 29 3.41 -4.31 -11.48
CA MET A 29 3.26 -4.24 -10.02
C MET A 29 1.93 -3.62 -9.55
N VAL A 30 0.92 -3.54 -10.41
CA VAL A 30 -0.33 -2.83 -10.11
C VAL A 30 -1.48 -3.72 -9.64
N THR A 31 -1.27 -5.02 -9.49
CA THR A 31 -2.32 -5.90 -8.94
C THR A 31 -2.50 -5.63 -7.45
N ALA A 32 -3.71 -5.87 -6.93
CA ALA A 32 -4.00 -5.68 -5.50
C ALA A 32 -3.06 -6.47 -4.58
N GLU A 33 -2.58 -7.63 -5.00
CA GLU A 33 -1.62 -8.46 -4.26
C GLU A 33 -0.22 -7.84 -4.20
N GLN A 34 0.27 -7.33 -5.34
CA GLN A 34 1.57 -6.64 -5.40
C GLN A 34 1.52 -5.32 -4.61
N LEU A 35 0.40 -4.58 -4.71
CA LEU A 35 0.16 -3.39 -3.91
C LEU A 35 0.15 -3.71 -2.41
N ALA A 36 -0.54 -4.77 -1.99
CA ALA A 36 -0.57 -5.16 -0.58
C ALA A 36 0.82 -5.49 -0.04
N ARG A 37 1.65 -6.19 -0.83
CA ARG A 37 3.05 -6.46 -0.48
C ARG A 37 3.89 -5.19 -0.44
N HIS A 38 3.80 -4.34 -1.46
CA HIS A 38 4.56 -3.09 -1.54
C HIS A 38 4.26 -2.17 -0.35
N PHE A 39 2.98 -2.02 -0.01
CA PHE A 39 2.58 -1.26 1.18
C PHE A 39 3.04 -1.92 2.47
N TYR A 40 3.01 -3.25 2.55
CA TYR A 40 3.56 -3.95 3.70
C TYR A 40 5.05 -3.66 3.88
N ASP A 41 5.86 -3.81 2.84
CA ASP A 41 7.30 -3.55 2.89
C ASP A 41 7.58 -2.08 3.30
N TRP A 42 6.82 -1.13 2.75
CA TRP A 42 6.95 0.30 3.09
C TRP A 42 6.59 0.59 4.55
N CYS A 43 5.49 -0.01 5.04
CA CYS A 43 5.00 0.17 6.40
C CYS A 43 5.89 -0.55 7.42
N HIS A 44 6.28 -1.80 7.15
CA HIS A 44 7.12 -2.61 8.04
C HIS A 44 8.52 -2.01 8.23
N ALA A 45 9.08 -1.35 7.21
CA ALA A 45 10.33 -0.61 7.33
C ALA A 45 10.29 0.56 8.33
N ARG A 46 9.09 1.08 8.66
CA ARG A 46 8.88 2.21 9.60
C ARG A 46 8.26 1.76 10.92
N TRP A 47 7.33 0.81 10.83
CA TRP A 47 6.59 0.26 11.94
C TRP A 47 6.74 -1.27 11.88
N PRO A 48 7.73 -1.84 12.58
CA PRO A 48 7.94 -3.29 12.60
C PRO A 48 6.76 -4.06 13.22
N GLU A 49 5.85 -3.37 13.91
CA GLU A 49 4.61 -3.91 14.46
C GLU A 49 3.53 -4.20 13.41
N VAL A 50 3.77 -3.86 12.14
CA VAL A 50 2.81 -4.11 11.05
C VAL A 50 2.72 -5.61 10.77
N CYS A 51 1.58 -6.19 11.12
CA CYS A 51 1.32 -7.61 10.94
C CYS A 51 0.67 -7.97 9.59
N ALA A 52 0.01 -7.00 8.94
CA ALA A 52 -0.73 -7.24 7.69
C ALA A 52 -1.02 -5.93 6.95
N VAL A 53 -1.14 -6.00 5.62
CA VAL A 53 -1.74 -4.94 4.81
C VAL A 53 -2.81 -5.51 3.91
N ARG A 54 -3.92 -4.78 3.76
CA ARG A 54 -5.08 -5.17 2.96
C ARG A 54 -5.44 -4.08 1.97
N VAL A 55 -5.49 -4.43 0.69
CA VAL A 55 -5.84 -3.53 -0.42
C VAL A 55 -7.18 -3.94 -0.99
N LYS A 56 -8.09 -2.98 -1.12
CA LYS A 56 -9.40 -3.17 -1.74
C LYS A 56 -9.43 -2.43 -3.07
N GLU A 57 -9.30 -3.16 -4.17
CA GLU A 57 -9.39 -2.59 -5.51
C GLU A 57 -10.83 -2.19 -5.85
N THR A 58 -11.78 -3.05 -5.48
CA THR A 58 -13.22 -2.74 -5.52
C THR A 58 -13.85 -3.04 -4.17
N PRO A 59 -15.09 -2.62 -3.89
CA PRO A 59 -15.77 -2.98 -2.64
C PRO A 59 -15.89 -4.49 -2.41
N LYS A 60 -15.84 -5.30 -3.48
CA LYS A 60 -16.03 -6.77 -3.45
C LYS A 60 -14.74 -7.57 -3.57
N THR A 61 -13.66 -6.96 -4.04
CA THR A 61 -12.36 -7.62 -4.21
C THR A 61 -11.36 -7.08 -3.20
N THR A 62 -10.60 -7.97 -2.59
CA THR A 62 -9.66 -7.63 -1.53
C THR A 62 -8.46 -8.56 -1.66
N ALA A 63 -7.26 -7.98 -1.66
CA ALA A 63 -6.03 -8.68 -1.47
C ALA A 63 -5.48 -8.36 -0.09
N GLU A 64 -4.92 -9.36 0.57
CA GLU A 64 -4.29 -9.20 1.87
C GLU A 64 -2.92 -9.87 1.84
N TYR A 65 -1.93 -9.14 2.34
CA TYR A 65 -0.58 -9.64 2.52
C TYR A 65 -0.27 -9.77 4.01
N ARG A 66 0.20 -10.96 4.40
CA ARG A 66 0.74 -11.30 5.72
C ARG A 66 2.01 -12.13 5.52
N PRO A 67 3.15 -11.77 6.11
CA PRO A 67 4.34 -12.62 6.12
C PRO A 67 4.20 -13.83 7.05
#